data_AF-A0A535BD43-F1
#
_entry.id   AF-A0A535BD43-F1
#
_cell.length_a   1.000
_cell.length_b   1.000
_cell.length_c   1.000
_cell.angle_alpha   90.00
_cell.angle_beta   90.00
_cell.angle_gamma   90.00
#
_symmetry.space_group_name_H-M   'P 1'
#
loop_
_entity.id
_entity.type
_entity.pdbx_description
1 polymer ?
#
loop_
_entity_poly.entity_id
_entity_poly.type
_entity_poly.pdbx_seq_one_letter_code
_entity_poly.pdbx_strand_id
1 'polypeptide(L)'
;MIIWLATLTIFAARLLWQRMPGLGTCALFWGIAAASLLIGSTAGPSLLLLGAGIGCNAAVTLANGGFMPVSTHWKRRGPARSLWVQRQSGQRLLFLADNFGNRFIRFSVGDVLLAIGIVISFLGF
;
A
#
# COMPACT_ATOMS: atom_id res chain seq x y z
N MET A 1 -7.13 20.57 -12.25
CA MET A 1 -6.12 19.89 -13.09
C MET A 1 -5.15 19.04 -12.26
N ILE A 2 -4.60 19.57 -11.15
CA ILE A 2 -3.60 18.89 -10.29
C ILE A 2 -4.11 17.57 -9.67
N ILE A 3 -5.38 17.49 -9.24
CA ILE A 3 -5.96 16.29 -8.61
C ILE A 3 -5.99 15.08 -9.57
N TRP A 4 -6.33 15.31 -10.85
CA TRP A 4 -6.39 14.26 -11.87
C TRP A 4 -5.00 13.76 -12.24
N LEU A 5 -4.02 14.66 -12.31
CA LEU A 5 -2.61 14.33 -12.53
C LEU A 5 -2.08 13.43 -11.40
N ALA A 6 -2.30 13.80 -10.13
CA ALA A 6 -1.85 13.00 -8.99
C ALA A 6 -2.44 11.58 -9.01
N THR A 7 -3.73 11.46 -9.29
CA THR A 7 -4.42 10.15 -9.35
C THR A 7 -3.86 9.29 -10.48
N LEU A 8 -3.64 9.86 -11.67
CA LEU A 8 -3.10 9.16 -12.83
C LEU A 8 -1.64 8.74 -12.59
N THR A 9 -0.83 9.59 -11.95
CA THR A 9 0.56 9.28 -11.58
C THR A 9 0.63 8.15 -10.56
N ILE A 10 -0.20 8.17 -9.51
CA ILE A 10 -0.29 7.08 -8.53
C ILE A 10 -0.68 5.76 -9.23
N PHE A 11 -1.66 5.81 -10.12
CA PHE A 11 -2.10 4.63 -10.87
C PHE A 11 -1.01 4.08 -11.79
N ALA A 12 -0.32 4.93 -12.55
CA ALA A 12 0.80 4.54 -13.41
C ALA A 12 1.95 3.95 -12.59
N ALA A 13 2.32 4.56 -11.46
CA ALA A 13 3.35 4.05 -10.56
C ALA A 13 2.95 2.69 -9.96
N ARG A 14 1.67 2.49 -9.63
CA ARG A 14 1.14 1.20 -9.17
C ARG A 14 1.28 0.12 -10.23
N LEU A 15 0.89 0.43 -11.47
CA LEU A 15 1.03 -0.51 -12.59
C LEU A 15 2.48 -0.84 -12.86
N LEU A 16 3.37 0.16 -12.82
CA LEU A 16 4.80 -0.03 -12.99
C LEU A 16 5.36 -0.98 -11.94
N TRP A 17 5.03 -0.74 -10.67
CA TRP A 17 5.44 -1.60 -9.56
C TRP A 17 4.89 -3.03 -9.71
N GLN A 18 3.64 -3.20 -10.14
CA GLN A 18 3.08 -4.54 -10.41
C GLN A 18 3.76 -5.28 -11.56
N ARG A 19 4.22 -4.56 -12.60
CA ARG A 19 4.87 -5.17 -13.77
C ARG A 19 6.35 -5.46 -13.53
N MET A 20 7.02 -4.62 -12.75
CA MET A 20 8.44 -4.73 -12.40
C MET A 20 8.59 -4.62 -10.89
N PRO A 21 8.18 -5.65 -10.13
CA PRO A 21 8.20 -5.58 -8.68
C PRO A 21 9.63 -5.63 -8.16
N GLY A 22 9.97 -4.66 -7.32
CA GLY A 22 11.28 -4.55 -6.69
C GLY A 22 11.35 -3.31 -5.80
N LEU A 23 12.46 -3.18 -5.09
CA LEU A 23 12.63 -2.12 -4.08
C LEU A 23 12.55 -0.71 -4.71
N GLY A 24 13.12 -0.52 -5.90
CA GLY A 24 13.11 0.78 -6.59
C GLY A 24 11.72 1.23 -7.02
N THR A 25 10.95 0.36 -7.68
CA THR A 25 9.58 0.69 -8.11
C THR A 25 8.61 0.80 -6.93
N CYS A 26 8.84 0.03 -5.86
CA CYS A 26 8.14 0.16 -4.58
C CYS A 26 8.38 1.53 -3.93
N ALA A 27 9.66 1.92 -3.78
CA ALA A 27 10.04 3.22 -3.21
C ALA A 27 9.47 4.38 -4.03
N LEU A 28 9.54 4.27 -5.36
CA LEU A 28 8.95 5.26 -6.26
C LEU A 28 7.44 5.40 -6.05
N PHE A 29 6.71 4.29 -5.99
CA PHE A 29 5.25 4.30 -5.78
C PHE A 29 4.87 4.97 -4.46
N TRP A 30 5.49 4.56 -3.35
CA TRP A 30 5.17 5.15 -2.04
C TRP A 30 5.63 6.60 -1.90
N GLY A 31 6.74 6.96 -2.55
CA GLY A 31 7.19 8.35 -2.64
C GLY A 31 6.18 9.24 -3.37
N ILE A 32 5.66 8.77 -4.50
CA ILE A 32 4.60 9.46 -5.25
C ILE A 32 3.32 9.57 -4.39
N ALA A 33 2.94 8.51 -3.70
CA ALA A 33 1.77 8.53 -2.82
C ALA A 33 1.92 9.55 -1.68
N ALA A 34 3.09 9.58 -1.02
CA ALA A 34 3.40 10.51 0.05
C ALA A 34 3.44 11.97 -0.45
N ALA A 35 4.11 12.22 -1.59
CA ALA A 35 4.14 13.55 -2.19
C ALA A 35 2.74 14.04 -2.58
N SER A 36 1.92 13.16 -3.18
CA SER A 36 0.54 13.48 -3.55
C SER A 36 -0.31 13.84 -2.34
N LEU A 37 -0.13 13.13 -1.22
CA LEU A 37 -0.80 13.41 0.04
C LEU A 37 -0.41 14.80 0.59
N LEU A 38 0.88 15.14 0.57
CA LEU A 38 1.39 16.43 1.06
C LEU A 38 0.94 17.63 0.22
N ILE A 39 0.80 17.46 -1.10
CA ILE A 39 0.37 18.53 -2.02
C ILE A 39 -1.15 18.77 -1.92
N GLY A 40 -1.93 17.72 -1.65
CA GLY A 40 -3.38 17.75 -1.78
C GLY A 40 -4.19 17.93 -0.49
N SER A 41 -3.57 17.86 0.70
CA SER A 41 -4.33 17.81 1.96
C SER A 41 -4.13 19.01 2.88
N THR A 42 -5.23 19.49 3.44
CA THR A 42 -5.28 20.32 4.64
C THR A 42 -5.08 19.45 5.88
N ALA A 43 -4.42 19.97 6.91
CA ALA A 43 -4.15 19.22 8.13
C ALA A 43 -5.45 18.73 8.80
N GLY A 44 -5.50 17.44 9.18
CA GLY A 44 -6.68 16.84 9.81
C GLY A 44 -6.52 15.36 10.15
N PRO A 45 -7.49 14.75 10.85
CA PRO A 45 -7.51 13.32 11.18
C PRO A 45 -7.37 12.40 9.95
N SER A 46 -7.99 12.77 8.83
CA SER A 46 -7.87 12.07 7.56
C SER A 46 -6.43 12.03 7.05
N LEU A 47 -5.71 13.16 7.10
CA LEU A 47 -4.28 13.22 6.72
C LEU A 47 -3.41 12.30 7.58
N LEU A 48 -3.65 12.24 8.89
CA LEU A 48 -2.91 11.37 9.80
C LEU A 48 -3.11 9.89 9.46
N LEU A 49 -4.36 9.48 9.20
CA LEU A 49 -4.68 8.10 8.84
C LEU A 49 -4.13 7.70 7.47
N LEU A 50 -4.24 8.60 6.48
CA LEU A 50 -3.66 8.40 5.16
C LEU A 50 -2.13 8.28 5.22
N GLY A 51 -1.48 9.18 5.96
CA GLY A 51 -0.03 9.17 6.16
C GLY A 51 0.45 7.92 6.89
N ALA A 52 -0.24 7.51 7.95
CA ALA A 52 0.04 6.28 8.67
C ALA A 52 -0.16 5.04 7.77
N GLY A 53 -1.23 5.02 6.97
CA GLY A 53 -1.49 3.94 6.01
C GLY A 53 -0.39 3.79 4.95
N ILE A 54 0.03 4.91 4.35
CA ILE A 54 1.20 4.97 3.44
C ILE A 54 2.45 4.47 4.16
N GLY A 55 2.73 5.00 5.36
CA GLY A 55 3.93 4.66 6.13
C GLY A 55 4.00 3.17 6.48
N CYS A 56 2.91 2.59 6.99
CA CYS A 56 2.84 1.16 7.31
C CYS A 56 3.09 0.30 6.07
N ASN A 57 2.43 0.62 4.96
CA ASN A 57 2.56 -0.15 3.74
C ASN A 57 3.94 0.00 3.07
N ALA A 58 4.51 1.20 3.09
CA ALA A 58 5.87 1.45 2.63
C ALA A 58 6.88 0.69 3.49
N ALA A 59 6.78 0.78 4.82
CA ALA A 59 7.70 0.12 5.74
C ALA A 59 7.71 -1.40 5.53
N VAL A 60 6.54 -2.03 5.47
CA VAL A 60 6.47 -3.48 5.27
C VAL A 60 6.93 -3.90 3.88
N THR A 61 6.59 -3.16 2.82
CA THR A 61 7.00 -3.54 1.46
C THR A 61 8.48 -3.31 1.22
N LEU A 62 9.06 -2.21 1.70
CA LEU A 62 10.50 -1.93 1.63
C LEU A 62 11.32 -2.93 2.45
N ALA A 63 10.88 -3.26 3.67
CA ALA A 63 11.56 -4.24 4.53
C ALA A 63 11.56 -5.67 3.93
N ASN A 64 10.72 -5.91 2.93
CA ASN A 64 10.56 -7.20 2.23
C ASN A 64 10.90 -7.11 0.74
N GLY A 65 11.81 -6.21 0.35
CA GLY A 65 12.38 -6.16 -1.00
C GLY A 65 11.44 -5.62 -2.08
N GLY A 66 10.43 -4.85 -1.69
CA GLY A 66 9.41 -4.31 -2.58
C GLY A 66 8.18 -5.22 -2.74
N PHE A 67 7.98 -6.16 -1.84
CA PHE A 67 6.85 -7.11 -1.88
C PHE A 67 6.07 -7.08 -0.57
N MET A 68 4.77 -7.37 -0.65
CA MET A 68 3.92 -7.53 0.51
C MET A 68 3.86 -9.01 0.90
N PRO A 69 4.34 -9.43 2.08
CA PRO A 69 4.31 -10.83 2.47
C PRO A 69 2.92 -11.28 2.91
N VAL A 70 2.54 -12.54 2.62
CA VAL A 70 1.26 -13.16 3.01
C VAL A 70 1.51 -14.30 3.98
N SER A 71 0.73 -14.41 5.06
CA SER A 71 0.86 -15.52 6.00
C SER A 71 0.63 -16.88 5.34
N THR A 72 1.36 -17.87 5.84
CA THR A 72 1.42 -19.24 5.30
C THR A 72 0.12 -20.03 5.40
N HIS A 73 -0.90 -19.51 6.08
CA HIS A 73 -2.15 -20.24 6.30
C HIS A 73 -2.96 -20.48 5.03
N TRP A 74 -2.68 -19.76 3.93
CA TRP A 74 -3.41 -19.89 2.68
C TRP A 74 -2.52 -20.44 1.57
N LYS A 75 -2.34 -21.77 1.57
CA LYS A 75 -1.68 -22.51 0.48
C LYS A 75 -2.53 -22.46 -0.80
N ARG A 76 -1.96 -21.84 -1.84
CA ARG A 76 -2.05 -22.14 -3.29
C ARG A 76 -2.49 -20.94 -4.14
N ARG A 77 -1.57 -20.59 -5.04
CA ARG A 77 -1.79 -19.96 -6.36
C ARG A 77 -2.60 -18.67 -6.32
N GLY A 78 -1.99 -17.63 -5.74
CA GLY A 78 -2.34 -16.27 -6.16
C GLY A 78 -1.81 -16.04 -7.59
N PRO A 79 -2.47 -15.21 -8.41
CA PRO A 79 -2.02 -14.92 -9.76
C PRO A 79 -0.58 -14.38 -9.72
N ALA A 80 0.24 -14.78 -10.70
CA ALA A 80 1.66 -14.43 -10.87
C ALA A 80 1.93 -12.91 -11.09
N ARG A 81 0.99 -12.05 -10.74
CA ARG A 81 1.01 -10.59 -10.89
C ARG A 81 0.60 -9.84 -9.61
N SER A 82 0.45 -10.55 -8.50
CA SER A 82 0.16 -9.91 -7.22
C SER A 82 1.47 -9.51 -6.54
N LEU A 83 1.56 -8.24 -6.11
CA LEU A 83 2.63 -7.75 -5.21
C LEU A 83 2.66 -8.50 -3.87
N TRP A 84 1.60 -9.25 -3.60
CA TRP A 84 1.46 -10.14 -2.46
C TRP A 84 2.12 -11.48 -2.72
N VAL A 85 3.22 -11.74 -2.02
CA VAL A 85 4.05 -12.93 -2.19
C VAL A 85 3.94 -13.85 -0.98
N GLN A 86 3.98 -15.15 -1.22
CA GLN A 86 3.96 -16.15 -0.15
C GLN A 86 5.11 -15.91 0.82
N ARG A 87 4.84 -16.13 2.12
CA ARG A 87 5.88 -15.96 3.13
C ARG A 87 7.08 -16.88 2.90
N GLN A 88 8.26 -16.26 2.90
CA GLN A 88 9.57 -16.91 2.85
C GLN A 88 10.33 -16.67 4.15
N SER A 89 11.32 -17.50 4.44
CA SER A 89 12.22 -17.28 5.58
C SER A 89 12.92 -15.93 5.45
N GLY A 90 12.96 -15.13 6.52
CA GLY A 90 13.66 -13.85 6.57
C GLY A 90 12.79 -12.60 6.33
N GLN A 91 11.50 -12.76 6.05
CA GLN A 91 10.57 -11.63 5.92
C GLN A 91 10.25 -10.95 7.25
N ARG A 92 10.09 -9.63 7.22
CA ARG A 92 9.98 -8.74 8.38
C ARG A 92 8.60 -8.06 8.45
N LEU A 93 8.24 -7.52 9.61
CA LEU A 93 7.03 -6.70 9.83
C LEU A 93 5.72 -7.38 9.39
N LEU A 94 5.61 -8.69 9.57
CA LEU A 94 4.49 -9.50 9.10
C LEU A 94 3.13 -9.09 9.70
N PHE A 95 3.14 -8.56 10.92
CA PHE A 95 1.94 -8.02 11.58
C PHE A 95 1.34 -6.82 10.86
N LEU A 96 2.09 -6.14 9.97
CA LEU A 96 1.57 -5.08 9.12
C LEU A 96 0.98 -5.62 7.81
N ALA A 97 1.51 -6.75 7.32
CA ALA A 97 1.23 -7.23 5.97
C ALA A 97 -0.09 -7.96 5.85
N ASP A 98 -0.44 -8.82 6.80
CA ASP A 98 -1.56 -9.75 6.65
C ASP A 98 -2.29 -9.93 7.98
N ASN A 99 -3.46 -9.31 8.12
CA ASN A 99 -4.34 -9.54 9.27
C ASN A 99 -5.83 -9.65 8.92
N PHE A 100 -6.26 -9.17 7.75
CA PHE A 100 -7.69 -9.10 7.43
C PHE A 100 -7.92 -9.36 5.95
N GLY A 101 -8.56 -10.49 5.62
CA GLY A 101 -8.87 -10.82 4.24
C GLY A 101 -9.46 -12.21 4.07
N ASN A 102 -10.23 -12.38 3.00
CA ASN A 102 -10.68 -13.69 2.55
C ASN A 102 -9.86 -14.10 1.32
N ARG A 103 -10.06 -15.30 0.77
CA ARG A 103 -9.27 -15.82 -0.37
C ARG A 103 -9.13 -14.86 -1.57
N PHE A 104 -10.11 -13.97 -1.75
CA PHE A 104 -10.20 -13.07 -2.90
C PHE A 104 -9.69 -11.64 -2.65
N ILE A 105 -9.65 -11.19 -1.39
CA ILE A 105 -9.28 -9.81 -1.05
C ILE A 105 -8.38 -9.84 0.19
N ARG A 106 -7.18 -9.27 0.06
CA ARG A 106 -6.17 -9.19 1.11
C ARG A 106 -5.96 -7.74 1.50
N PHE A 107 -5.97 -7.46 2.79
CA PHE A 107 -5.69 -6.13 3.33
C PHE A 107 -4.56 -6.19 4.35
N SER A 108 -3.66 -5.23 4.22
CA SER A 108 -2.68 -4.92 5.25
C SER A 108 -3.28 -3.98 6.30
N VAL A 109 -2.58 -3.80 7.43
CA VAL A 109 -2.95 -2.75 8.40
C VAL A 109 -2.94 -1.37 7.73
N GLY A 110 -1.97 -1.12 6.85
CA GLY A 110 -1.89 0.13 6.11
C GLY A 110 -3.07 0.35 5.16
N ASP A 111 -3.57 -0.72 4.50
CA ASP A 111 -4.74 -0.63 3.62
C ASP A 111 -6.02 -0.26 4.38
N VAL A 112 -6.18 -0.77 5.61
CA VAL A 112 -7.30 -0.41 6.50
C VAL A 112 -7.22 1.07 6.88
N LEU A 113 -6.04 1.55 7.27
CA LEU A 113 -5.82 2.97 7.61
C LEU A 113 -6.09 3.89 6.41
N LEU A 114 -5.63 3.49 5.22
CA LEU A 114 -5.92 4.21 3.97
C LEU A 114 -7.43 4.27 3.70
N ALA A 115 -8.13 3.13 3.81
CA ALA A 115 -9.57 3.08 3.56
C ALA A 115 -10.35 3.99 4.53
N ILE A 116 -10.04 3.94 5.82
CA ILE A 116 -10.68 4.80 6.83
C ILE A 116 -10.35 6.27 6.56
N GLY A 117 -9.09 6.60 6.29
CA GLY A 117 -8.67 7.97 5.97
C GLY A 117 -9.36 8.54 4.73
N ILE A 118 -9.53 7.72 3.69
CA ILE A 118 -10.29 8.08 2.48
C ILE A 118 -11.75 8.35 2.83
N VAL A 119 -12.40 7.48 3.61
CA VAL A 119 -13.81 7.66 4.01
C VAL A 119 -14.00 8.93 4.82
N ILE A 120 -13.14 9.19 5.81
CA ILE A 120 -13.19 10.40 6.64
C ILE A 120 -13.01 11.66 5.78
N SER A 121 -12.05 11.64 4.84
CA SER A 121 -11.83 12.73 3.89
C SER A 121 -13.06 13.00 3.02
N PHE A 122 -13.74 11.96 2.52
CA PHE A 122 -14.99 12.11 1.75
C PHE A 122 -16.14 12.69 2.58
N LEU A 123 -16.18 12.40 3.87
CA LEU A 123 -17.18 12.93 4.81
C LEU A 123 -16.87 14.38 5.25
N GLY A 124 -15.75 14.97 4.80
CA GLY A 124 -15.36 16.34 5.10
C GLY A 124 -14.67 16.53 6.45
N PHE A 125 -14.09 15.45 7.01
CA PHE A 125 -13.38 15.46 8.29
C PHE A 125 -11.86 15.29 8.13
#